data_AF-A0A7Y8EST8-F1
#
_entry.id   AF-A0A7Y8EST8-F1
#
_cell.length_a   1.000
_cell.length_b   1.000
_cell.length_c   1.000
_cell.angle_alpha   90.00
_cell.angle_beta   90.00
_cell.angle_gamma   90.00
#
_symmetry.space_group_name_H-M   'P 1'
#
loop_
_entity.id
_entity.type
_entity.pdbx_description
1 polymer ?
#
loop_
_entity_poly.entity_id
_entity_poly.type
_entity_poly.pdbx_seq_one_letter_code
_entity_poly.pdbx_strand_id
1 'polypeptide(L)'
;MALTPCKSCKHQVDTSAEVCPSCGVRSPGVTFLQKVFGFVLLVLIVVVGLSMCTSSKKAKAAEGPAQQSAAYSITKDDFREGRPRKVEVLLPQRLSDADLAEVAKAIRANTKFKADKTFIGFRVEGQTESTYWANASFDPDYKSSLIGLSVQDYQTLKGLNLKAYPNRIGSWLQDGALGHVMVLYKKNDKYLMDSIFASGGKNTERYVGKKQADGGLRLDDPETSFNEHYVVDAKGNLQAWGENGVYMTLPPFKPVQ
;
A
#
# COMPACT_ATOMS: atom_id res chain seq x y z
N MET A 1 -32.12 20.93 -30.33
CA MET A 1 -31.76 20.35 -29.02
C MET A 1 -32.98 19.58 -28.55
N ALA A 2 -32.87 18.26 -28.40
CA ALA A 2 -34.00 17.43 -27.98
C ALA A 2 -34.12 17.52 -26.45
N LEU A 3 -35.30 17.91 -25.96
CA LEU A 3 -35.61 17.95 -24.54
C LEU A 3 -36.30 16.65 -24.12
N THR A 4 -35.97 16.17 -22.93
CA THR A 4 -36.59 14.98 -22.33
C THR A 4 -37.01 15.30 -20.90
N PRO A 5 -38.15 14.77 -20.41
CA PRO A 5 -38.54 14.97 -19.03
C PRO A 5 -37.61 14.20 -18.10
N CYS A 6 -37.08 14.88 -17.09
CA CYS A 6 -36.35 14.26 -16.00
C CYS A 6 -37.24 13.18 -15.35
N LYS A 7 -36.74 11.94 -15.29
CA LYS A 7 -37.56 10.83 -14.80
C LYS A 7 -37.90 10.94 -13.30
N SER A 8 -37.10 11.70 -12.54
CA SER A 8 -37.31 11.95 -11.10
C SER A 8 -38.30 13.07 -10.84
N CYS A 9 -38.06 14.29 -11.36
CA CYS A 9 -38.87 15.48 -11.02
C CYS A 9 -39.75 16.01 -12.17
N LYS A 10 -39.74 15.35 -13.34
CA LYS A 10 -40.49 15.72 -14.55
C LYS A 10 -40.14 17.07 -15.19
N HIS A 11 -39.14 17.79 -14.66
CA HIS A 11 -38.61 19.00 -15.29
C HIS A 11 -38.00 18.68 -16.66
N GLN A 12 -38.23 19.53 -17.66
CA GLN A 12 -37.68 19.37 -19.00
C GLN A 12 -36.18 19.67 -18.98
N VAL A 13 -35.36 18.71 -19.41
CA VAL A 13 -33.91 18.84 -19.46
C VAL A 13 -33.39 18.49 -20.85
N ASP A 14 -32.23 19.03 -21.20
CA ASP A 14 -31.54 18.61 -22.41
C ASP A 14 -31.21 17.11 -22.35
N THR A 15 -31.37 16.40 -23.46
CA THR A 15 -31.05 14.97 -23.56
C THR A 15 -29.59 14.64 -23.25
N SER A 16 -28.69 15.62 -23.35
CA SER A 16 -27.26 15.51 -23.00
C SER A 16 -26.93 15.91 -21.55
N ALA A 17 -27.91 16.38 -20.76
CA ALA A 17 -27.64 16.87 -19.41
C ALA A 17 -27.19 15.75 -18.46
N GLU A 18 -26.00 15.88 -17.87
CA GLU A 18 -25.48 14.92 -16.90
C GLU A 18 -26.16 15.00 -15.54
N VAL A 19 -26.65 16.19 -15.17
CA VAL A 19 -27.30 16.48 -13.89
C VAL A 19 -28.56 17.34 -14.14
N CYS A 20 -29.66 17.01 -13.47
CA CYS A 20 -30.87 17.83 -13.52
C CYS A 20 -30.69 19.14 -12.73
N PRO A 21 -30.88 20.33 -13.33
CA PRO A 21 -30.72 21.60 -12.63
C PRO A 21 -31.81 21.86 -11.58
N SER A 22 -32.96 21.19 -11.66
CA SER A 22 -34.08 21.39 -10.73
C SER A 22 -34.02 20.48 -9.51
N CYS A 23 -33.52 19.24 -9.63
CA CYS A 23 -33.52 18.28 -8.51
C CYS A 23 -32.17 17.63 -8.21
N GLY A 24 -31.12 17.92 -8.99
CA GLY A 24 -29.76 17.41 -8.75
C GLY A 24 -29.54 15.94 -9.11
N VAL A 25 -30.53 15.22 -9.64
CA VAL A 25 -30.35 13.80 -10.02
C VAL A 25 -29.38 13.67 -11.20
N ARG A 26 -28.44 12.73 -11.09
CA ARG A 26 -27.51 12.37 -12.18
C ARG A 26 -28.21 11.51 -13.23
N SER A 27 -27.92 11.76 -14.50
CA SER A 27 -28.53 11.07 -15.66
C SER A 27 -30.07 11.15 -15.72
N PRO A 28 -30.66 12.36 -15.76
CA PRO A 28 -32.11 12.56 -15.65
C PRO A 28 -32.97 11.92 -16.75
N GLY A 29 -32.41 11.67 -17.93
CA GLY A 29 -33.14 11.14 -19.10
C GLY A 29 -33.30 9.61 -19.15
N VAL A 30 -32.59 8.85 -18.31
CA VAL A 30 -32.54 7.38 -18.38
C VAL A 30 -32.79 6.73 -17.01
N THR A 31 -33.58 5.66 -16.98
CA THR A 31 -33.79 4.88 -15.74
C THR A 31 -32.64 3.89 -15.54
N PHE A 32 -32.30 3.58 -14.28
CA PHE A 32 -31.29 2.56 -13.94
C PHE A 32 -31.55 1.23 -14.66
N LEU A 33 -32.83 0.84 -14.78
CA LEU A 33 -33.26 -0.36 -15.51
C LEU A 33 -32.91 -0.32 -17.01
N GLN A 34 -32.96 0.85 -17.66
CA GLN A 34 -32.62 0.99 -19.07
C GLN A 34 -31.11 0.94 -19.33
N LYS A 35 -30.28 1.41 -18.38
CA LYS A 35 -28.82 1.25 -18.46
C LYS A 35 -28.41 -0.23 -18.35
N VAL A 36 -29.06 -0.98 -17.44
CA VAL A 36 -28.80 -2.42 -17.27
C VAL A 36 -29.28 -3.21 -18.50
N PHE A 37 -30.49 -2.95 -19.01
CA PHE A 37 -30.99 -3.64 -20.20
C PHE A 37 -30.17 -3.34 -21.47
N GLY A 38 -29.74 -2.09 -21.66
CA GLY A 38 -28.89 -1.71 -22.79
C GLY A 38 -27.53 -2.40 -22.75
N PHE A 39 -26.94 -2.56 -21.57
CA PHE A 39 -25.67 -3.26 -21.39
C PHE A 39 -25.82 -4.78 -21.63
N VAL A 40 -26.91 -5.40 -21.14
CA VAL A 40 -27.19 -6.83 -21.35
C VAL A 40 -27.47 -7.14 -22.82
N LEU A 41 -28.21 -6.28 -23.53
CA LEU A 41 -28.47 -6.43 -24.97
C LEU A 41 -27.17 -6.30 -25.80
N LEU A 42 -26.30 -5.37 -25.44
CA LEU A 42 -25.01 -5.18 -26.11
C LEU A 42 -24.09 -6.39 -25.91
N VAL A 43 -24.03 -6.94 -24.69
CA VAL A 43 -23.30 -8.18 -24.39
C VAL A 43 -23.86 -9.37 -25.18
N LEU A 44 -25.19 -9.51 -25.29
CA LEU A 44 -25.82 -10.57 -26.09
C LEU A 44 -25.51 -10.45 -27.58
N ILE A 45 -25.50 -9.24 -28.14
CA ILE A 45 -25.15 -9.01 -29.56
C ILE A 45 -23.69 -9.36 -29.83
N VAL A 46 -22.78 -9.05 -28.90
CA VAL A 46 -21.36 -9.44 -29.00
C VAL A 46 -21.20 -10.96 -28.93
N VAL A 47 -21.93 -11.64 -28.04
CA VAL A 47 -21.91 -13.11 -27.92
C VAL A 47 -22.47 -13.80 -29.17
N VAL A 48 -23.56 -13.30 -29.75
CA VAL A 48 -24.15 -13.87 -30.97
C VAL A 48 -23.31 -13.56 -32.21
N GLY A 49 -22.74 -12.35 -32.29
CA GLY A 49 -21.85 -11.93 -33.39
C GLY A 49 -20.55 -12.74 -33.45
N LEU A 50 -20.01 -13.16 -32.30
CA LEU A 50 -18.85 -14.06 -32.22
C LEU A 50 -19.18 -15.52 -32.58
N SER A 51 -20.46 -15.91 -32.63
CA SER A 51 -20.89 -17.29 -32.89
C SER A 51 -21.03 -17.63 -34.38
N MET A 52 -21.03 -16.64 -35.29
CA MET A 52 -21.14 -16.87 -36.75
C MET A 52 -19.82 -16.79 -37.53
N CYS A 53 -18.69 -16.56 -36.85
CA CYS A 53 -17.37 -16.61 -37.46
C CYS A 53 -16.46 -17.50 -36.62
N THR A 54 -16.32 -18.78 -37.00
CA THR A 54 -15.03 -19.51 -37.10
C THR A 54 -15.27 -21.02 -37.24
N SER A 55 -15.17 -21.49 -38.48
CA SER A 55 -14.75 -22.86 -38.78
C SER A 55 -13.28 -23.05 -38.42
N SER A 56 -12.97 -24.20 -37.83
CA SER A 56 -11.67 -24.87 -37.85
C SER A 56 -10.43 -24.14 -37.30
N LYS A 57 -10.15 -24.36 -36.00
CA LYS A 57 -8.87 -24.90 -35.49
C LYS A 57 -9.03 -25.15 -33.99
N LYS A 58 -8.70 -26.37 -33.53
CA LYS A 58 -8.61 -26.73 -32.10
C LYS A 58 -7.64 -25.76 -31.41
N ALA A 59 -8.18 -24.76 -30.73
CA ALA A 59 -7.47 -23.93 -29.78
C ALA A 59 -7.76 -24.48 -28.38
N LYS A 60 -6.67 -24.83 -27.70
CA LYS A 60 -6.59 -25.17 -26.28
C LYS A 60 -7.39 -24.14 -25.48
N ALA A 61 -8.29 -24.64 -24.62
CA ALA A 61 -9.11 -23.81 -23.74
C ALA A 61 -8.24 -22.77 -23.04
N ALA A 62 -8.63 -21.50 -23.17
CA ALA A 62 -8.09 -20.42 -22.37
C ALA A 62 -8.57 -20.63 -20.94
N GLU A 63 -7.64 -21.08 -20.09
CA GLU A 63 -7.73 -20.95 -18.65
C GLU A 63 -7.98 -19.47 -18.33
N GLY A 64 -9.00 -19.19 -17.50
CA GLY A 64 -9.10 -17.90 -16.80
C GLY A 64 -7.80 -17.61 -16.04
N PRO A 65 -7.55 -16.36 -15.62
CA PRO A 65 -6.24 -15.96 -15.09
C PRO A 65 -5.79 -16.96 -14.02
N ALA A 66 -4.75 -17.72 -14.37
CA ALA A 66 -4.16 -18.70 -13.48
C ALA A 66 -3.72 -17.96 -12.23
N GLN A 67 -4.25 -18.40 -11.10
CA GLN A 67 -3.90 -17.96 -9.75
C GLN A 67 -2.39 -18.18 -9.57
N GLN A 68 -1.60 -17.15 -9.84
CA GLN A 68 -0.18 -17.16 -9.56
C GLN A 68 -0.04 -17.10 -8.04
N SER A 69 0.16 -18.25 -7.41
CA SER A 69 0.58 -18.29 -6.01
C SER A 69 1.83 -17.41 -5.89
N ALA A 70 1.73 -16.29 -5.16
CA ALA A 70 2.87 -15.42 -4.94
C ALA A 70 4.03 -16.26 -4.38
N ALA A 71 5.23 -16.11 -4.95
CA ALA A 71 6.41 -16.77 -4.41
C ALA A 71 6.65 -16.28 -2.97
N TYR A 72 6.90 -17.18 -2.03
CA TYR A 72 7.25 -16.86 -0.65
C TYR A 72 8.23 -17.89 -0.10
N SER A 73 8.95 -17.51 0.96
CA SER A 73 9.85 -18.41 1.69
C SER A 73 9.43 -18.53 3.14
N ILE A 74 9.23 -19.74 3.64
CA ILE A 74 9.04 -19.98 5.07
C ILE A 74 10.42 -19.93 5.74
N THR A 75 10.64 -18.94 6.61
CA THR A 75 11.90 -18.76 7.34
C THR A 75 11.89 -19.48 8.68
N LYS A 76 10.70 -19.77 9.23
CA LYS A 76 10.52 -20.52 10.47
C LYS A 76 9.15 -21.17 10.52
N ASP A 77 9.08 -22.37 11.08
CA ASP A 77 7.83 -23.14 11.23
C ASP A 77 7.88 -23.98 12.51
N ASP A 78 7.31 -23.43 13.57
CA ASP A 78 7.33 -24.01 14.91
C ASP A 78 5.94 -24.49 15.32
N PHE A 79 5.89 -25.68 15.91
CA PHE A 79 4.68 -26.21 16.51
C PHE A 79 4.98 -26.91 17.83
N ARG A 80 4.12 -26.67 18.82
CA ARG A 80 4.09 -27.39 20.10
C ARG A 80 2.62 -27.67 20.44
N GLU A 81 2.36 -28.86 20.95
CA GLU A 81 1.01 -29.24 21.38
C GLU A 81 0.46 -28.22 22.40
N GLY A 82 -0.84 -27.91 22.30
CA GLY A 82 -1.50 -26.89 23.11
C GLY A 82 -1.17 -25.44 22.74
N ARG A 83 -0.39 -25.18 21.68
CA ARG A 83 -0.10 -23.83 21.16
C ARG A 83 -0.41 -23.71 19.67
N PRO A 84 -0.73 -22.50 19.16
CA PRO A 84 -0.82 -22.29 17.72
C PRO A 84 0.51 -22.64 17.03
N ARG A 85 0.43 -23.28 15.85
CA ARG A 85 1.58 -23.36 14.92
C ARG A 85 1.97 -21.93 14.56
N LYS A 86 3.25 -21.58 14.70
CA LYS A 86 3.79 -20.26 14.35
C LYS A 86 4.66 -20.39 13.12
N VAL A 87 4.30 -19.66 12.08
CA VAL A 87 5.05 -19.62 10.83
C VAL A 87 5.56 -18.20 10.61
N GLU A 88 6.82 -18.07 10.22
CA GLU A 88 7.39 -16.80 9.75
C GLU A 88 7.70 -16.93 8.26
N VAL A 89 7.31 -15.91 7.50
CA VAL A 89 7.33 -15.92 6.04
C VAL A 89 8.00 -14.67 5.53
N LEU A 90 8.93 -14.83 4.59
CA LEU A 90 9.49 -13.74 3.80
C LEU A 90 8.78 -13.70 2.44
N LEU A 91 8.22 -12.53 2.13
CA LEU A 91 7.61 -12.22 0.84
C LEU A 91 8.59 -11.35 0.01
N PRO A 92 8.73 -11.60 -1.31
CA PRO A 92 9.56 -10.76 -2.17
C PRO A 92 8.96 -9.36 -2.38
N GLN A 93 7.65 -9.20 -2.13
CA GLN A 93 6.95 -7.93 -2.25
C GLN A 93 5.71 -7.89 -1.36
N ARG A 94 5.17 -6.69 -1.16
CA ARG A 94 3.88 -6.48 -0.47
C ARG A 94 2.76 -7.09 -1.30
N LEU A 95 1.78 -7.64 -0.60
CA LEU A 95 0.62 -8.29 -1.20
C LEU A 95 -0.65 -7.49 -0.93
N SER A 96 -1.64 -7.63 -1.81
CA SER A 96 -3.01 -7.20 -1.50
C SER A 96 -3.62 -8.06 -0.39
N ASP A 97 -4.71 -7.63 0.22
CA ASP A 97 -5.43 -8.44 1.23
C ASP A 97 -5.89 -9.79 0.66
N ALA A 98 -6.29 -9.81 -0.62
CA ALA A 98 -6.71 -11.02 -1.31
C ALA A 98 -5.54 -12.00 -1.50
N ASP A 99 -4.42 -11.52 -2.04
CA ASP A 99 -3.23 -12.36 -2.27
C ASP A 99 -2.63 -12.86 -0.95
N LEU A 100 -2.62 -12.00 0.09
CA LEU A 100 -2.18 -12.37 1.43
C LEU A 100 -3.05 -13.50 2.00
N ALA A 101 -4.36 -13.44 1.80
CA ALA A 101 -5.29 -14.48 2.24
C ALA A 101 -5.06 -15.81 1.50
N GLU A 102 -4.77 -15.77 0.21
CA GLU A 102 -4.43 -16.96 -0.57
C GLU A 102 -3.12 -17.62 -0.10
N VAL A 103 -2.07 -16.81 0.08
CA VAL A 103 -0.79 -17.27 0.61
C VAL A 103 -0.96 -17.87 2.02
N ALA A 104 -1.69 -17.19 2.90
CA ALA A 104 -1.95 -17.68 4.26
C ALA A 104 -2.71 -19.01 4.26
N LYS A 105 -3.72 -19.18 3.40
CA LYS A 105 -4.47 -20.45 3.23
C LYS A 105 -3.56 -21.56 2.72
N ALA A 106 -2.70 -21.26 1.73
CA ALA A 106 -1.75 -22.23 1.19
C ALA A 106 -0.76 -22.70 2.27
N ILE A 107 -0.22 -21.79 3.08
CA ILE A 107 0.67 -22.12 4.21
C ILE A 107 -0.05 -22.95 5.27
N ARG A 108 -1.31 -22.59 5.59
CA ARG A 108 -2.13 -23.33 6.56
C ARG A 108 -2.38 -24.77 6.10
N ALA A 109 -2.69 -24.97 4.82
CA ALA A 109 -2.93 -26.29 4.23
C ALA A 109 -1.63 -27.10 4.11
N ASN A 110 -0.50 -26.46 3.83
CA ASN A 110 0.80 -27.09 3.77
C ASN A 110 1.42 -27.22 5.18
N THR A 111 0.93 -28.21 5.93
CA THR A 111 1.41 -28.51 7.27
C THR A 111 1.54 -30.02 7.49
N LYS A 112 2.62 -30.43 8.15
CA LYS A 112 2.78 -31.77 8.71
C LYS A 112 2.22 -31.88 10.14
N PHE A 113 1.88 -30.76 10.75
CA PHE A 113 1.40 -30.68 12.13
C PHE A 113 -0.11 -30.75 12.20
N LYS A 114 -0.62 -31.49 13.19
CA LYS A 114 -2.02 -31.43 13.62
C LYS A 114 -2.21 -30.21 14.54
N ALA A 115 -2.23 -29.03 13.95
CA ALA A 115 -2.40 -27.77 14.68
C ALA A 115 -3.82 -27.25 14.50
N ASP A 116 -4.59 -27.10 15.58
CA ASP A 116 -5.94 -26.53 15.50
C ASP A 116 -5.91 -25.05 15.11
N LYS A 117 -4.83 -24.35 15.51
CA LYS A 117 -4.64 -22.92 15.27
C LYS A 117 -3.31 -22.66 14.55
N THR A 118 -3.28 -21.63 13.71
CA THR A 118 -2.03 -21.15 13.08
C THR A 118 -1.94 -19.63 13.17
N PHE A 119 -0.75 -19.13 13.49
CA PHE A 119 -0.37 -17.74 13.34
C PHE A 119 0.75 -17.65 12.31
N ILE A 120 0.66 -16.70 11.40
CA ILE A 120 1.62 -16.46 10.33
C ILE A 120 2.06 -15.00 10.40
N GLY A 121 3.35 -14.78 10.62
CA GLY A 121 3.98 -13.47 10.52
C GLY A 121 4.63 -13.30 9.16
N PHE A 122 4.28 -12.22 8.46
CA PHE A 122 4.83 -11.90 7.13
C PHE A 122 5.81 -10.73 7.24
N ARG A 123 6.99 -10.92 6.68
CA ARG A 123 7.97 -9.87 6.37
C ARG A 123 8.04 -9.68 4.87
N VAL A 124 8.48 -8.50 4.45
CA VAL A 124 8.76 -8.22 3.04
C VAL A 124 10.25 -7.97 2.85
N GLU A 125 10.81 -8.41 1.73
CA GLU A 125 12.20 -8.10 1.37
C GLU A 125 12.46 -6.58 1.39
N GLY A 126 13.63 -6.21 1.94
CA GLY A 126 14.02 -4.82 2.09
C GLY A 126 13.33 -4.06 3.23
N GLN A 127 12.45 -4.71 4.00
CA GLN A 127 11.88 -4.12 5.22
C GLN A 127 12.98 -3.89 6.27
N THR A 128 13.03 -2.68 6.83
CA THR A 128 13.98 -2.28 7.89
C THR A 128 13.41 -2.46 9.29
N GLU A 129 12.09 -2.49 9.43
CA GLU A 129 11.39 -2.66 10.70
C GLU A 129 11.61 -4.06 11.28
N SER A 130 11.77 -4.13 12.61
CA SER A 130 11.97 -5.39 13.33
C SER A 130 10.68 -6.19 13.54
N THR A 131 9.51 -5.58 13.33
CA THR A 131 8.20 -6.22 13.46
C THR A 131 7.77 -6.91 12.17
N TYR A 132 6.60 -7.56 12.14
CA TYR A 132 6.02 -8.08 10.90
C TYR A 132 5.38 -6.96 10.09
N TRP A 133 5.46 -7.03 8.77
CA TRP A 133 4.70 -6.16 7.86
C TRP A 133 3.21 -6.46 7.92
N ALA A 134 2.85 -7.73 7.98
CA ALA A 134 1.46 -8.18 8.17
C ALA A 134 1.43 -9.48 8.95
N ASN A 135 0.27 -9.85 9.45
CA ASN A 135 0.05 -11.17 10.04
C ASN A 135 -1.30 -11.74 9.63
N ALA A 136 -1.40 -13.07 9.66
CA ALA A 136 -2.65 -13.81 9.53
C ALA A 136 -2.78 -14.85 10.64
N SER A 137 -4.01 -15.15 11.02
CA SER A 137 -4.33 -16.18 11.99
C SER A 137 -5.52 -17.01 11.54
N PHE A 138 -5.53 -18.27 11.96
CA PHE A 138 -6.62 -19.22 11.79
C PHE A 138 -7.01 -19.72 13.18
N ASP A 139 -8.14 -19.23 13.71
CA ASP A 139 -8.67 -19.62 15.03
C ASP A 139 -10.21 -19.47 15.13
N PRO A 140 -10.99 -20.44 14.62
CA PRO A 140 -10.68 -21.27 13.45
C PRO A 140 -10.75 -20.46 12.14
N ASP A 141 -11.46 -19.33 12.17
CA ASP A 141 -11.66 -18.45 11.03
C ASP A 141 -10.39 -17.69 10.68
N TYR A 142 -10.27 -17.33 9.40
CA TYR A 142 -9.20 -16.50 8.90
C TYR A 142 -9.36 -15.05 9.36
N LYS A 143 -8.29 -14.48 9.90
CA LYS A 143 -8.17 -13.04 10.17
C LYS A 143 -6.77 -12.57 9.78
N SER A 144 -6.67 -11.41 9.16
CA SER A 144 -5.39 -10.76 8.89
C SER A 144 -5.35 -9.33 9.43
N SER A 145 -4.14 -8.85 9.69
CA SER A 145 -3.87 -7.48 10.06
C SER A 145 -2.64 -7.01 9.30
N LEU A 146 -2.81 -5.90 8.57
CA LEU A 146 -1.72 -5.14 7.98
C LEU A 146 -1.14 -4.23 9.06
N ILE A 147 0.18 -4.29 9.25
CA ILE A 147 0.91 -3.48 10.23
C ILE A 147 1.71 -2.39 9.51
N GLY A 148 2.41 -2.72 8.42
CA GLY A 148 3.19 -1.76 7.65
C GLY A 148 2.40 -1.09 6.51
N LEU A 149 3.10 -0.49 5.55
CA LEU A 149 2.48 0.17 4.41
C LEU A 149 1.71 -0.81 3.52
N SER A 150 0.53 -0.40 3.06
CA SER A 150 -0.19 -1.10 1.99
C SER A 150 0.60 -1.07 0.68
N VAL A 151 0.25 -1.92 -0.28
CA VAL A 151 0.83 -1.88 -1.64
C VAL A 151 0.66 -0.47 -2.24
N GLN A 152 -0.54 0.10 -2.13
CA GLN A 152 -0.87 1.40 -2.71
C GLN A 152 -0.09 2.54 -2.02
N ASP A 153 -0.04 2.56 -0.70
CA ASP A 153 0.65 3.61 0.05
C ASP A 153 2.16 3.54 -0.18
N TYR A 154 2.71 2.33 -0.22
CA TYR A 154 4.12 2.13 -0.57
C TYR A 154 4.45 2.66 -1.95
N GLN A 155 3.62 2.37 -2.98
CA GLN A 155 3.85 2.90 -4.32
C GLN A 155 3.68 4.43 -4.38
N THR A 156 2.71 4.97 -3.65
CA THR A 156 2.48 6.42 -3.54
C THR A 156 3.71 7.12 -2.97
N LEU A 157 4.23 6.60 -1.86
CA LEU A 157 5.44 7.11 -1.21
C LEU A 157 6.69 6.92 -2.08
N LYS A 158 6.81 5.77 -2.76
CA LYS A 158 7.90 5.51 -3.71
C LYS A 158 7.93 6.50 -4.88
N GLY A 159 6.76 6.92 -5.34
CA GLY A 159 6.58 7.84 -6.45
C GLY A 159 6.63 9.32 -6.07
N LEU A 160 6.95 9.68 -4.81
CA LEU A 160 6.96 11.07 -4.38
C LEU A 160 7.99 11.91 -5.16
N ASN A 161 7.52 12.99 -5.79
CA ASN A 161 8.38 13.96 -6.42
C ASN A 161 8.97 14.93 -5.38
N LEU A 162 10.25 14.75 -5.05
CA LEU A 162 10.96 15.56 -4.07
C LEU A 162 11.69 16.78 -4.66
N LYS A 163 11.39 17.20 -5.91
CA LYS A 163 11.98 18.40 -6.53
C LYS A 163 11.64 19.70 -5.78
N ALA A 164 10.54 19.70 -5.02
CA ALA A 164 10.11 20.85 -4.21
C ALA A 164 10.98 21.11 -2.96
N TYR A 165 11.99 20.28 -2.69
CA TYR A 165 12.94 20.46 -1.59
C TYR A 165 14.29 21.00 -2.09
N PRO A 166 14.43 22.32 -2.34
CA PRO A 166 15.72 22.91 -2.63
C PRO A 166 16.63 22.72 -1.41
N ASN A 167 17.88 22.33 -1.62
CA ASN A 167 18.84 22.00 -0.56
C ASN A 167 18.44 20.78 0.30
N ARG A 168 17.81 19.78 -0.32
CA ARG A 168 17.61 18.46 0.30
C ARG A 168 18.96 17.82 0.63
N ILE A 169 19.10 17.36 1.86
CA ILE A 169 20.26 16.63 2.37
C ILE A 169 20.06 15.12 2.17
N GLY A 170 18.86 14.62 2.49
CA GLY A 170 18.53 13.21 2.34
C GLY A 170 17.03 12.96 2.42
N SER A 171 16.66 11.73 2.09
CA SER A 171 15.30 11.23 2.26
C SER A 171 15.33 9.75 2.62
N TRP A 172 14.37 9.29 3.42
CA TRP A 172 14.31 7.93 3.95
C TRP A 172 12.86 7.47 4.02
N LEU A 173 12.61 6.19 3.73
CA LEU A 173 11.28 5.60 3.81
C LEU A 173 11.21 4.75 5.06
N GLN A 174 10.29 5.09 5.96
CA GLN A 174 9.94 4.26 7.10
C GLN A 174 8.73 3.40 6.75
N ASP A 175 8.81 2.10 7.05
CA ASP A 175 7.85 1.08 6.59
C ASP A 175 7.12 0.38 7.75
N GLY A 176 6.81 1.14 8.80
CA GLY A 176 6.07 0.69 9.98
C GLY A 176 4.59 1.11 9.99
N ALA A 177 3.96 1.04 11.17
CA ALA A 177 2.55 1.38 11.40
C ALA A 177 2.14 2.81 11.04
N LEU A 178 3.13 3.71 10.93
CA LEU A 178 2.95 5.09 10.46
C LEU A 178 3.87 5.34 9.28
N GLY A 179 3.93 4.42 8.32
CA GLY A 179 4.88 4.51 7.22
C GLY A 179 4.80 5.83 6.46
N HIS A 180 5.95 6.46 6.25
CA HIS A 180 6.07 7.79 5.68
C HIS A 180 7.46 7.99 5.07
N VAL A 181 7.59 8.99 4.21
CA VAL A 181 8.90 9.45 3.73
C VAL A 181 9.36 10.63 4.58
N MET A 182 10.53 10.49 5.18
CA MET A 182 11.24 11.55 5.87
C MET A 182 12.11 12.29 4.85
N VAL A 183 12.08 13.63 4.84
CA VAL A 183 12.91 14.46 3.96
C VAL A 183 13.62 15.51 4.79
N LEU A 184 14.95 15.40 4.90
CA LEU A 184 15.78 16.39 5.57
C LEU A 184 16.29 17.43 4.56
N TYR A 185 16.13 18.70 4.89
CA TYR A 185 16.54 19.82 4.04
C TYR A 185 16.95 21.03 4.88
N LYS A 186 17.68 21.96 4.24
CA LYS A 186 18.08 23.22 4.86
C LYS A 186 17.29 24.39 4.28
N LYS A 187 16.71 25.24 5.14
CA LYS A 187 16.03 26.48 4.75
C LYS A 187 16.32 27.59 5.75
N ASN A 188 16.79 28.75 5.28
CA ASN A 188 17.15 29.90 6.11
C ASN A 188 18.10 29.51 7.27
N ASP A 189 19.14 28.74 6.93
CA ASP A 189 20.12 28.15 7.85
C ASP A 189 19.61 27.21 8.93
N LYS A 190 18.32 26.86 8.92
CA LYS A 190 17.72 25.87 9.82
C LYS A 190 17.61 24.51 9.13
N TYR A 191 17.81 23.45 9.90
CA TYR A 191 17.52 22.08 9.47
C TYR A 191 16.05 21.78 9.75
N LEU A 192 15.35 21.28 8.74
CA LEU A 192 13.97 20.82 8.86
C LEU A 192 13.85 19.42 8.32
N MET A 193 13.00 18.62 8.96
CA MET A 193 12.63 17.30 8.48
C MET A 193 11.13 17.22 8.30
N ASP A 194 10.70 16.95 7.07
CA ASP A 194 9.30 16.74 6.75
C ASP A 194 9.00 15.24 6.76
N SER A 195 7.96 14.83 7.50
CA SER A 195 7.37 13.49 7.45
C SER A 195 6.14 13.51 6.56
N ILE A 196 6.22 12.87 5.39
CA ILE A 196 5.20 12.88 4.33
C ILE A 196 4.48 11.55 4.30
N PHE A 197 3.17 11.56 4.57
CA PHE A 197 2.32 10.38 4.58
C PHE A 197 1.67 10.14 3.21
N ALA A 198 1.30 8.90 2.91
CA ALA A 198 0.67 8.53 1.63
C ALA A 198 -0.65 9.29 1.37
N SER A 199 -1.34 9.71 2.44
CA SER A 199 -2.54 10.55 2.37
C SER A 199 -2.28 11.98 1.86
N GLY A 200 -1.02 12.37 1.70
CA GLY A 200 -0.59 13.73 1.38
C GLY A 200 -0.41 14.63 2.60
N GLY A 201 -0.78 14.16 3.80
CA GLY A 201 -0.50 14.83 5.06
C GLY A 201 1.00 14.98 5.32
N LYS A 202 1.39 16.05 6.02
CA LYS A 202 2.79 16.36 6.29
C LYS A 202 2.99 17.00 7.65
N ASN A 203 3.97 16.50 8.40
CA ASN A 203 4.50 17.16 9.60
C ASN A 203 5.89 17.72 9.31
N THR A 204 6.25 18.84 9.93
CA THR A 204 7.57 19.46 9.78
C THR A 204 8.17 19.71 11.15
N GLU A 205 9.32 19.09 11.40
CA GLU A 205 10.10 19.26 12.62
C GLU A 205 11.37 20.07 12.33
N ARG A 206 11.92 20.70 13.38
CA ARG A 206 13.10 21.56 13.30
C ARG A 206 14.21 21.01 14.18
N TYR A 207 15.43 21.13 13.70
CA TYR A 207 16.59 20.54 14.35
C TYR A 207 17.76 21.52 14.44
N VAL A 208 18.56 21.33 15.47
CA VAL A 208 19.90 21.91 15.59
C VAL A 208 20.91 20.90 15.03
N GLY A 209 21.58 21.27 13.94
CA GLY A 209 22.55 20.40 13.28
C GLY A 209 23.97 20.59 13.79
N LYS A 210 24.67 19.51 14.10
CA LYS A 210 26.10 19.47 14.46
C LYS A 210 26.84 18.51 13.54
N LYS A 211 27.85 19.02 12.82
CA LYS A 211 28.73 18.16 12.03
C LYS A 211 29.60 17.31 12.95
N GLN A 212 29.76 16.05 12.62
CA GLN A 212 30.60 15.10 13.33
C GLN A 212 31.96 14.96 12.64
N ALA A 213 32.95 14.47 13.38
CA ALA A 213 34.32 14.34 12.90
C ALA A 213 34.47 13.34 11.74
N ASP A 214 33.57 12.37 11.66
CA ASP A 214 33.48 11.36 10.60
C ASP A 214 32.72 11.85 9.35
N GLY A 215 32.29 13.12 9.33
CA GLY A 215 31.50 13.70 8.26
C GLY A 215 29.98 13.51 8.41
N GLY A 216 29.53 12.83 9.46
CA GLY A 216 28.11 12.71 9.79
C GLY A 216 27.46 14.04 10.21
N LEU A 217 26.14 14.06 10.24
CA LEU A 217 25.33 15.19 10.72
C LEU A 217 24.40 14.72 11.82
N ARG A 218 24.67 15.14 13.05
CA ARG A 218 23.76 14.97 14.18
C ARG A 218 22.69 16.07 14.16
N LEU A 219 21.45 15.69 14.44
CA LEU A 219 20.27 16.54 14.50
C LEU A 219 19.62 16.39 15.86
N ASP A 220 19.77 17.40 16.71
CA ASP A 220 19.13 17.47 18.02
C ASP A 220 17.80 18.22 17.92
N ASP A 221 16.73 17.68 18.50
CA ASP A 221 15.47 18.41 18.68
C ASP A 221 15.62 19.38 19.87
N PRO A 222 15.50 20.71 19.66
CA PRO A 222 15.66 21.69 20.73
C PRO A 222 14.50 21.69 21.74
N GLU A 223 13.35 21.08 21.41
CA GLU A 223 12.13 21.14 22.21
C GLU A 223 11.98 19.93 23.14
N THR A 224 12.81 18.89 23.01
CA THR A 224 12.70 17.66 23.80
C THR A 224 13.95 17.40 24.64
N SER A 225 13.73 16.93 25.87
CA SER A 225 14.79 16.58 26.83
C SER A 225 15.08 15.08 26.88
N PHE A 226 14.45 14.29 26.02
CA PHE A 226 14.47 12.82 26.06
C PHE A 226 15.76 12.18 25.49
N ASN A 227 16.80 12.98 25.21
CA ASN A 227 18.07 12.55 24.62
C ASN A 227 17.95 11.80 23.28
N GLU A 228 16.75 11.83 22.67
CA GLU A 228 16.52 11.30 21.33
C GLU A 228 17.05 12.27 20.28
N HIS A 229 17.71 11.73 19.26
CA HIS A 229 18.27 12.52 18.18
C HIS A 229 18.43 11.67 16.92
N TYR A 230 18.60 12.36 15.79
CA TYR A 230 18.95 11.71 14.53
C TYR A 230 20.42 11.92 14.19
N VAL A 231 20.99 10.95 13.47
CA VAL A 231 22.29 11.06 12.83
C VAL A 231 22.16 10.66 11.37
N VAL A 232 22.56 11.54 10.46
CA VAL A 232 22.83 11.17 9.07
C VAL A 232 24.29 10.75 8.99
N ASP A 233 24.55 9.46 8.79
CA ASP A 233 25.92 8.95 8.71
C ASP A 233 26.61 9.32 7.39
N ALA A 234 27.92 9.04 7.29
CA ALA A 234 28.70 9.34 6.09
C ALA A 234 28.24 8.59 4.82
N LYS A 235 27.43 7.52 4.96
CA LYS A 235 26.82 6.79 3.84
C LYS A 235 25.43 7.35 3.48
N GLY A 236 24.94 8.32 4.24
CA GLY A 236 23.63 8.93 4.07
C GLY A 236 22.49 8.15 4.73
N ASN A 237 22.78 7.13 5.54
CA ASN A 237 21.72 6.46 6.32
C ASN A 237 21.24 7.40 7.42
N LEU A 238 19.93 7.36 7.71
CA LEU A 238 19.37 8.03 8.87
C LEU A 238 19.30 7.04 10.03
N GLN A 239 19.92 7.40 11.14
CA GLN A 239 19.87 6.65 12.38
C GLN A 239 19.06 7.42 13.40
N ALA A 240 18.15 6.74 14.08
CA ALA A 240 17.49 7.29 15.26
C ALA A 240 18.14 6.69 16.52
N TRP A 241 18.53 7.57 17.42
CA TRP A 241 19.26 7.27 18.63
C TRP A 241 18.44 7.64 19.85
N GLY A 242 18.45 6.77 20.86
CA GLY A 242 17.92 7.05 22.18
C GLY A 242 18.94 6.72 23.26
N GLU A 243 18.52 6.67 24.52
CA GLU A 243 19.38 6.36 25.67
C GLU A 243 20.14 5.02 25.51
N ASN A 244 19.50 4.03 24.88
CA ASN A 244 20.04 2.69 24.67
C ASN A 244 20.81 2.53 23.34
N GLY A 245 21.12 3.63 22.65
CA GLY A 245 21.82 3.62 21.36
C GLY A 245 20.87 3.67 20.15
N VAL A 246 21.36 3.17 19.01
CA VAL A 246 20.60 3.16 17.74
C VAL A 246 19.43 2.18 17.84
N TYR A 247 18.21 2.69 17.70
CA TYR A 247 17.01 1.85 17.63
C TYR A 247 16.39 1.77 16.24
N MET A 248 16.81 2.63 15.31
CA MET A 248 16.38 2.59 13.91
C MET A 248 17.52 2.99 12.99
N THR A 249 17.64 2.33 11.84
CA THR A 249 18.51 2.75 10.73
C THR A 249 17.75 2.61 9.42
N LEU A 250 17.63 3.71 8.68
CA LEU A 250 16.99 3.76 7.37
C LEU A 250 18.02 4.05 6.28
N PRO A 251 18.09 3.25 5.21
CA PRO A 251 18.95 3.53 4.08
C PRO A 251 18.43 4.71 3.26
N PRO A 252 19.30 5.44 2.52
CA PRO A 252 18.87 6.50 1.62
C PRO A 252 17.76 6.04 0.68
N PHE A 253 16.60 6.68 0.78
CA PHE A 253 15.48 6.48 -0.12
C PHE A 253 15.62 7.43 -1.30
N LYS A 254 15.74 6.84 -2.50
CA LYS A 254 15.78 7.56 -3.77
C LYS A 254 14.43 7.38 -4.47
N PRO A 255 13.51 8.35 -4.39
CA PRO A 255 12.28 8.29 -5.19
C PRO A 255 12.62 8.41 -6.67
N VAL A 256 11.68 7.98 -7.52
CA VAL A 256 11.78 8.15 -8.97
C VAL A 256 11.88 9.65 -9.28
N GLN A 257 12.96 10.05 -9.97
CA GLN A 257 13.30 11.45 -10.28
C GLN A 257 12.44 12.04 -11.41
#